data_AF-A0A1F4Q3F1-F1
#
_entry.id   AF-A0A1F4Q3F1-F1
#
_cell.length_a   1.000
_cell.length_b   1.000
_cell.length_c   1.000
_cell.angle_alpha   90.00
_cell.angle_beta   90.00
_cell.angle_gamma   90.00
#
_symmetry.space_group_name_H-M   'P 1'
#
loop_
_entity.id
_entity.type
_entity.pdbx_description
1 polymer ?
#
loop_
_entity_poly.entity_id
_entity_poly.type
_entity_poly.pdbx_seq_one_letter_code
_entity_poly.pdbx_strand_id
1 'polypeptide(L)'
;MRYYVLTTVKFANECIENGVYGATNSNWLANIELGDFVFISQFNYKTQNIYGPFKVTMPLFYDKRIIFPSQKYYYRIKAKFNGLKYIHETDLYLNGIDSRKRDFAFRLICLLQQNKHLHSICLNDQEGEFISDTIKNYGDNLESVNNEGYTPEYDKLKVNREFIAERNKLYKRQFFSSESDLEAFIIICLKNQKGDTYNSLNNILNIHSRNEINYSTIYNQFIFGNAYPSDIVIFNEANTNILELKRTRLEKDMIPTIEKEIVKYCTYCLYSDRLKTNQTQINFFLLVLKDKNNIRLKKYFEDYFQKSIANVSKFNKYNFMIIEYYIENQNLLFCMT
;
A
#
# COMPACT_ATOMS: atom_id res chain seq x y z
N MET A 1 5.56 0.19 13.52
CA MET A 1 6.75 0.31 12.64
C MET A 1 6.50 -0.60 11.46
N ARG A 2 6.70 -0.11 10.24
CA ARG A 2 6.50 -0.85 9.00
C ARG A 2 7.75 -0.77 8.13
N TYR A 3 7.81 -1.66 7.14
CA TYR A 3 8.90 -1.75 6.18
C TYR A 3 8.37 -1.56 4.76
N TYR A 4 9.17 -0.90 3.91
CA TYR A 4 8.82 -0.66 2.51
C TYR A 4 10.02 -0.80 1.60
N VAL A 5 9.81 -1.31 0.39
CA VAL A 5 10.75 -1.13 -0.73
C VAL A 5 10.19 -0.06 -1.66
N LEU A 6 10.96 1.00 -1.87
CA LEU A 6 10.64 2.11 -2.75
C LEU A 6 11.47 1.97 -4.02
N THR A 7 10.81 1.78 -5.16
CA THR A 7 11.52 1.46 -6.40
C THR A 7 11.87 2.72 -7.20
N THR A 8 12.96 2.67 -7.92
CA THR A 8 13.34 3.69 -8.90
C THR A 8 14.13 3.05 -10.04
N VAL A 9 14.08 3.64 -11.22
CA VAL A 9 14.86 3.14 -12.37
C VAL A 9 16.21 3.82 -12.52
N LYS A 10 16.38 5.02 -11.94
CA LYS A 10 17.59 5.83 -12.14
C LYS A 10 17.85 6.94 -11.10
N PHE A 11 16.99 7.10 -10.10
CA PHE A 11 17.07 8.23 -9.17
C PHE A 11 17.54 7.84 -7.76
N ALA A 12 18.26 6.72 -7.60
CA ALA A 12 18.73 6.32 -6.27
C ALA A 12 19.69 7.35 -5.69
N ASN A 13 20.61 7.89 -6.50
CA ASN A 13 21.58 8.89 -6.06
C ASN A 13 20.88 10.15 -5.55
N GLU A 14 19.96 10.72 -6.32
CA GLU A 14 19.20 11.91 -5.91
C GLU A 14 18.41 11.63 -4.63
N CYS A 15 17.85 10.42 -4.48
CA CYS A 15 17.15 10.05 -3.25
C CYS A 15 18.09 9.97 -2.03
N ILE A 16 19.29 9.42 -2.22
CA ILE A 16 20.31 9.25 -1.19
C ILE A 16 20.90 10.60 -0.78
N GLU A 17 21.33 11.42 -1.73
CA GLU A 17 21.95 12.73 -1.52
C GLU A 17 20.99 13.72 -0.83
N ASN A 18 19.71 13.70 -1.19
CA ASN A 18 18.70 14.56 -0.58
C ASN A 18 18.06 13.94 0.67
N GLY A 19 18.26 12.63 0.92
CA GLY A 19 17.52 11.89 1.94
C GLY A 19 16.01 11.91 1.71
N VAL A 20 15.56 11.92 0.44
CA VAL A 20 14.16 12.10 0.04
C VAL A 20 13.78 11.13 -1.05
N TYR A 21 12.67 10.43 -0.87
CA TYR A 21 12.04 9.68 -1.95
C TYR A 21 10.82 10.43 -2.45
N GLY A 22 10.60 10.43 -3.77
CA GLY A 22 9.50 11.13 -4.42
C GLY A 22 8.63 10.23 -5.30
N ALA A 23 7.33 10.55 -5.35
CA ALA A 23 6.30 9.87 -6.12
C ALA A 23 5.41 10.88 -6.88
N THR A 24 4.78 10.41 -7.97
CA THR A 24 3.76 11.20 -8.71
C THR A 24 2.40 11.18 -8.01
N ASN A 25 2.06 10.06 -7.37
CA ASN A 25 0.79 9.85 -6.69
C ASN A 25 0.98 9.80 -5.17
N SER A 26 0.03 10.36 -4.43
CA SER A 26 0.06 10.42 -2.97
C SER A 26 -0.10 9.05 -2.32
N ASN A 27 -0.98 8.18 -2.86
CA ASN A 27 -1.32 6.89 -2.26
C ASN A 27 -0.08 6.03 -2.02
N TRP A 28 0.87 5.99 -2.95
CA TRP A 28 2.10 5.19 -2.82
C TRP A 28 2.93 5.48 -1.57
N LEU A 29 2.82 6.69 -1.01
CA LEU A 29 3.56 7.11 0.20
C LEU A 29 2.62 7.43 1.37
N ALA A 30 1.30 7.32 1.18
CA ALA A 30 0.31 7.80 2.15
C ALA A 30 0.34 7.06 3.48
N ASN A 31 0.72 5.78 3.50
CA ASN A 31 0.75 4.97 4.73
C ASN A 31 2.12 4.94 5.43
N ILE A 32 3.14 5.59 4.86
CA ILE A 32 4.49 5.65 5.43
C ILE A 32 4.52 6.68 6.56
N GLU A 33 4.90 6.25 7.75
CA GLU A 33 4.88 7.05 8.99
C GLU A 33 6.27 7.37 9.53
N LEU A 34 6.31 8.30 10.48
CA LEU A 34 7.52 8.63 11.22
C LEU A 34 8.05 7.39 11.94
N GLY A 35 9.31 7.06 11.71
CA GLY A 35 9.97 5.92 12.33
C GLY A 35 9.84 4.60 11.57
N ASP A 36 9.06 4.54 10.49
CA ASP A 36 9.08 3.40 9.56
C ASP A 36 10.45 3.28 8.86
N PHE A 37 10.73 2.09 8.32
CA PHE A 37 11.94 1.82 7.55
C PHE A 37 11.63 1.65 6.08
N VAL A 38 12.46 2.26 5.23
CA VAL A 38 12.35 2.14 3.78
C VAL A 38 13.70 1.71 3.19
N PHE A 39 13.63 0.91 2.14
CA PHE A 39 14.77 0.55 1.30
C PHE A 39 14.55 1.13 -0.09
N ILE A 40 15.60 1.68 -0.70
CA ILE A 40 15.50 2.17 -2.08
C ILE A 40 15.99 1.04 -2.98
N SER A 41 15.14 0.58 -3.89
CA SER A 41 15.50 -0.46 -4.86
C SER A 41 15.67 0.16 -6.24
N GLN A 42 16.90 0.23 -6.74
CA GLN A 42 17.17 0.70 -8.09
C GLN A 42 17.25 -0.46 -9.08
N PHE A 43 16.35 -0.48 -10.07
CA PHE A 43 16.34 -1.46 -11.14
C PHE A 43 16.75 -0.82 -12.47
N ASN A 44 17.84 -1.30 -13.09
CA ASN A 44 18.39 -0.75 -14.34
C ASN A 44 18.40 -1.77 -15.50
N TYR A 45 17.44 -2.68 -15.55
CA TYR A 45 17.30 -3.78 -16.53
C TYR A 45 18.37 -4.88 -16.48
N LYS A 46 19.57 -4.59 -15.96
CA LYS A 46 20.67 -5.55 -15.83
C LYS A 46 20.90 -5.99 -14.39
N THR A 47 20.72 -5.07 -13.45
CA THR A 47 21.01 -5.26 -12.02
C THR A 47 19.92 -4.63 -11.17
N GLN A 48 19.78 -5.13 -9.95
CA GLN A 48 18.93 -4.55 -8.93
C GLN A 48 19.75 -4.39 -7.65
N ASN A 49 19.93 -3.13 -7.23
CA ASN A 49 20.60 -2.79 -5.99
C ASN A 49 19.56 -2.31 -4.99
N ILE A 50 19.70 -2.75 -3.74
CA ILE A 50 18.82 -2.36 -2.63
C ILE A 50 19.68 -1.59 -1.62
N TYR A 51 19.36 -0.31 -1.46
CA TYR A 51 20.05 0.62 -0.57
C TYR A 51 19.26 0.78 0.73
N GLY A 52 19.96 0.92 1.85
CA GLY A 52 19.35 1.27 3.14
C GLY A 52 20.00 0.54 4.33
N PRO A 53 19.23 0.26 5.39
CA PRO A 53 17.88 0.78 5.65
C PRO A 53 17.89 2.30 5.87
N PHE A 54 16.82 2.98 5.45
CA PHE A 54 16.57 4.39 5.78
C PHE A 54 15.41 4.49 6.78
N LYS A 55 15.59 5.23 7.87
CA LYS A 55 14.54 5.53 8.84
C LYS A 55 13.80 6.80 8.44
N VAL A 56 12.47 6.72 8.32
CA VAL A 56 11.62 7.86 7.97
C VAL A 56 11.64 8.88 9.08
N THR A 57 11.95 10.12 8.72
CA THR A 57 12.01 11.29 9.61
C THR A 57 10.95 12.33 9.29
N MET A 58 10.30 12.19 8.12
CA MET A 58 9.18 13.03 7.72
C MET A 58 8.22 12.22 6.85
N PRO A 59 6.96 12.02 7.30
CA PRO A 59 5.91 11.40 6.51
C PRO A 59 5.53 12.23 5.27
N LEU A 60 4.56 11.74 4.50
CA LEU A 60 4.12 12.36 3.24
C LEU A 60 3.96 13.90 3.33
N PHE A 61 4.69 14.59 2.45
CA PHE A 61 4.57 16.02 2.20
C PHE A 61 4.58 16.31 0.69
N TYR A 62 4.19 17.51 0.30
CA TYR A 62 4.12 17.96 -1.08
C TYR A 62 5.05 19.15 -1.32
N ASP A 63 6.09 18.96 -2.12
CA ASP A 63 7.08 19.99 -2.43
C ASP A 63 7.43 20.03 -3.92
N LYS A 64 7.39 21.24 -4.51
CA LYS A 64 7.66 21.48 -5.93
C LYS A 64 9.13 21.78 -6.24
N ARG A 65 10.01 21.91 -5.23
CA ARG A 65 11.45 22.12 -5.44
C ARG A 65 12.03 21.01 -6.30
N ILE A 66 12.78 21.37 -7.33
CA ILE A 66 13.32 20.41 -8.30
C ILE A 66 14.55 19.73 -7.69
N ILE A 67 14.39 18.46 -7.32
CA ILE A 67 15.50 17.57 -6.88
C ILE A 67 15.63 16.33 -7.78
N PHE A 68 14.62 16.07 -8.61
CA PHE A 68 14.62 15.01 -9.61
C PHE A 68 14.57 15.65 -11.01
N PRO A 69 15.63 15.53 -11.82
CA PRO A 69 15.66 16.13 -13.15
C PRO A 69 14.45 15.71 -14.01
N SER A 70 13.71 16.71 -14.49
CA SER A 70 12.57 16.54 -15.40
C SER A 70 11.40 15.68 -14.89
N GLN A 71 11.32 15.37 -13.58
CA GLN A 71 10.26 14.56 -12.99
C GLN A 71 9.44 15.34 -11.96
N LYS A 72 8.10 15.17 -12.01
CA LYS A 72 7.15 15.83 -11.11
C LYS A 72 6.84 14.96 -9.88
N TYR A 73 7.88 14.51 -9.20
CA TYR A 73 7.77 13.72 -7.98
C TYR A 73 7.61 14.63 -6.76
N TYR A 74 6.45 15.29 -6.69
CA TYR A 74 6.17 16.31 -5.69
C TYR A 74 5.67 15.73 -4.37
N TYR A 75 5.07 14.53 -4.38
CA TYR A 75 4.76 13.81 -3.16
C TYR A 75 6.00 13.12 -2.64
N ARG A 76 6.39 13.40 -1.40
CA ARG A 76 7.70 13.03 -0.89
C ARG A 76 7.63 12.54 0.55
N ILE A 77 8.62 11.74 0.91
CA ILE A 77 8.98 11.44 2.31
C ILE A 77 10.44 11.83 2.52
N LYS A 78 10.83 12.10 3.77
CA LYS A 78 12.23 12.31 4.14
C LYS A 78 12.68 11.15 5.02
N ALA A 79 13.83 10.57 4.70
CA ALA A 79 14.41 9.48 5.45
C ALA A 79 15.91 9.71 5.66
N LYS A 80 16.44 9.17 6.75
CA LYS A 80 17.86 9.26 7.10
C LYS A 80 18.43 7.85 7.26
N PHE A 81 19.70 7.70 6.98
CA PHE A 81 20.46 6.48 7.21
C PHE A 81 21.60 6.75 8.19
N ASN A 82 22.13 5.70 8.79
CA ASN A 82 23.37 5.75 9.57
C ASN A 82 24.32 4.70 9.01
N GLY A 83 25.35 5.13 8.28
CA GLY A 83 26.23 4.24 7.52
C GLY A 83 25.50 3.57 6.36
N LEU A 84 25.41 4.25 5.21
CA LEU A 84 24.68 3.71 4.06
C LEU A 84 25.39 2.50 3.48
N LYS A 85 24.63 1.43 3.35
CA LYS A 85 25.04 0.22 2.67
C LYS A 85 24.08 -0.11 1.54
N TYR A 86 24.54 -0.93 0.62
CA TYR A 86 23.71 -1.54 -0.39
C TYR A 86 24.05 -3.01 -0.56
N ILE A 87 23.09 -3.76 -1.07
CA ILE A 87 23.26 -5.14 -1.49
C ILE A 87 22.82 -5.28 -2.95
N HIS A 88 23.38 -6.26 -3.64
CA HIS A 88 22.77 -6.80 -4.84
C HIS A 88 21.60 -7.69 -4.46
N GLU A 89 20.58 -7.78 -5.30
CA GLU A 89 19.44 -8.67 -5.05
C GLU A 89 19.87 -10.13 -4.81
N THR A 90 20.93 -10.60 -5.47
CA THR A 90 21.48 -11.95 -5.28
C THR A 90 21.93 -12.22 -3.85
N ASP A 91 22.27 -11.18 -3.08
CA ASP A 91 22.71 -11.33 -1.69
C ASP A 91 21.55 -11.75 -0.77
N LEU A 92 20.30 -11.44 -1.14
CA LEU A 92 19.11 -11.97 -0.45
C LEU A 92 19.10 -13.51 -0.52
N TYR A 93 19.50 -14.07 -1.67
CA TYR A 93 19.58 -15.52 -1.84
C TYR A 93 20.73 -16.12 -1.03
N LEU A 94 21.89 -15.47 -1.01
CA LEU A 94 23.03 -15.88 -0.17
C LEU A 94 22.67 -15.89 1.31
N ASN A 95 22.06 -14.82 1.82
CA ASN A 95 21.55 -14.78 3.19
C ASN A 95 20.50 -15.89 3.43
N GLY A 96 19.68 -16.20 2.42
CA GLY A 96 18.72 -17.31 2.47
C GLY A 96 19.38 -18.68 2.64
N ILE A 97 20.53 -18.91 2.02
CA ILE A 97 21.32 -20.13 2.20
C ILE A 97 21.87 -20.19 3.62
N ASP A 98 22.57 -19.13 4.04
CA ASP A 98 23.30 -19.11 5.33
C ASP A 98 22.36 -19.16 6.53
N SER A 99 21.18 -18.53 6.42
CA SER A 99 20.14 -18.56 7.45
C SER A 99 19.17 -19.76 7.34
N ARG A 100 19.37 -20.68 6.39
CA ARG A 100 18.47 -21.81 6.09
C ARG A 100 17.02 -21.38 5.78
N LYS A 101 16.85 -20.20 5.19
CA LYS A 101 15.57 -19.60 4.77
C LYS A 101 15.48 -19.43 3.24
N ARG A 102 16.08 -20.35 2.47
CA ARG A 102 16.19 -20.25 1.00
C ARG A 102 14.85 -20.02 0.30
N ASP A 103 13.81 -20.76 0.67
CA ASP A 103 12.49 -20.65 0.02
C ASP A 103 11.84 -19.30 0.32
N PHE A 104 12.05 -18.75 1.52
CA PHE A 104 11.63 -17.39 1.88
C PHE A 104 12.37 -16.35 1.05
N ALA A 105 13.70 -16.47 0.94
CA ALA A 105 14.51 -15.55 0.13
C ALA A 105 14.07 -15.58 -1.35
N PHE A 106 13.83 -16.76 -1.91
CA PHE A 106 13.33 -16.91 -3.27
C PHE A 106 11.99 -16.20 -3.48
N ARG A 107 11.02 -16.41 -2.57
CA ARG A 107 9.72 -15.70 -2.64
C ARG A 107 9.86 -14.19 -2.54
N LEU A 108 10.72 -13.69 -1.64
CA LEU A 108 10.97 -12.27 -1.51
C LEU A 108 11.59 -11.69 -2.79
N ILE A 109 12.57 -12.37 -3.38
CA ILE A 109 13.16 -11.97 -4.68
C ILE A 109 12.08 -11.94 -5.77
N CYS A 110 11.24 -12.97 -5.87
CA CYS A 110 10.13 -12.98 -6.83
C CYS A 110 9.15 -11.81 -6.62
N LEU A 111 8.81 -11.50 -5.36
CA LEU A 111 7.96 -10.36 -5.01
C LEU A 111 8.58 -9.05 -5.53
N LEU A 112 9.87 -8.82 -5.29
CA LEU A 112 10.55 -7.59 -5.72
C LEU A 112 10.68 -7.51 -7.25
N GLN A 113 11.11 -8.58 -7.92
CA GLN A 113 11.31 -8.60 -9.37
C GLN A 113 10.02 -8.40 -10.16
N GLN A 114 8.94 -9.09 -9.77
CA GLN A 114 7.67 -9.03 -10.50
C GLN A 114 6.98 -7.67 -10.32
N ASN A 115 7.30 -6.95 -9.24
CA ASN A 115 6.64 -5.70 -8.87
C ASN A 115 7.53 -4.47 -8.95
N LYS A 116 8.67 -4.55 -9.67
CA LYS A 116 9.61 -3.44 -9.92
C LYS A 116 9.01 -2.21 -10.62
N HIS A 117 7.81 -2.34 -11.18
CA HIS A 117 7.06 -1.23 -11.79
C HIS A 117 6.25 -0.42 -10.77
N LEU A 118 6.07 -0.94 -9.54
CA LEU A 118 5.39 -0.25 -8.46
C LEU A 118 6.36 0.63 -7.70
N HIS A 119 5.99 1.88 -7.44
CA HIS A 119 6.84 2.83 -6.69
C HIS A 119 7.04 2.46 -5.22
N SER A 120 6.09 1.73 -4.63
CA SER A 120 6.10 1.38 -3.21
C SER A 120 5.53 -0.01 -3.02
N ILE A 121 6.31 -0.88 -2.40
CA ILE A 121 5.93 -2.23 -2.02
C ILE A 121 5.99 -2.28 -0.50
N CYS A 122 4.84 -2.41 0.16
CA CYS A 122 4.83 -2.59 1.59
C CYS A 122 5.26 -4.02 1.94
N LEU A 123 6.07 -4.15 2.99
CA LEU A 123 6.61 -5.41 3.49
C LEU A 123 5.99 -5.76 4.84
N ASN A 124 5.87 -7.06 5.11
CA ASN A 124 5.65 -7.52 6.48
C ASN A 124 6.96 -7.47 7.29
N ASP A 125 6.87 -7.68 8.60
CA ASP A 125 8.01 -7.57 9.50
C ASP A 125 9.13 -8.54 9.12
N GLN A 126 8.80 -9.78 8.78
CA GLN A 126 9.80 -10.81 8.40
C GLN A 126 10.56 -10.42 7.13
N GLU A 127 9.86 -9.87 6.13
CA GLU A 127 10.46 -9.40 4.87
C GLU A 127 11.40 -8.22 5.12
N GLY A 128 10.96 -7.23 5.90
CA GLY A 128 11.75 -6.06 6.22
C GLY A 128 12.98 -6.35 7.09
N GLU A 129 12.84 -7.22 8.07
CA GLU A 129 13.94 -7.71 8.91
C GLU A 129 14.94 -8.51 8.08
N PHE A 130 14.48 -9.38 7.18
CA PHE A 130 15.36 -10.18 6.33
C PHE A 130 16.21 -9.34 5.38
N ILE A 131 15.65 -8.28 4.78
CA ILE A 131 16.44 -7.33 3.97
C ILE A 131 17.45 -6.60 4.85
N SER A 132 17.04 -6.16 6.04
CA SER A 132 17.92 -5.46 6.99
C SER A 132 19.11 -6.32 7.41
N ASP A 133 18.87 -7.59 7.74
CA ASP A 133 19.90 -8.56 8.09
C ASP A 133 20.84 -8.85 6.92
N THR A 134 20.29 -8.95 5.70
CA THR A 134 21.11 -9.13 4.49
C THR A 134 22.05 -7.94 4.30
N ILE A 135 21.55 -6.71 4.42
CA ILE A 135 22.38 -5.49 4.32
C ILE A 135 23.45 -5.46 5.42
N LYS A 136 23.11 -5.87 6.63
CA LYS A 136 24.08 -5.92 7.73
C LYS A 136 25.23 -6.89 7.43
N ASN A 137 24.90 -8.08 6.91
CA ASN A 137 25.82 -9.19 6.75
C ASN A 137 26.64 -9.12 5.45
N TYR A 138 26.03 -8.71 4.35
CA TYR A 138 26.64 -8.72 3.00
C TYR A 138 26.78 -7.32 2.40
N GLY A 139 26.21 -6.29 3.04
CA GLY A 139 26.13 -4.98 2.43
C GLY A 139 27.48 -4.28 2.31
N ASP A 140 27.75 -3.83 1.09
CA ASP A 140 28.88 -3.00 0.74
C ASP A 140 28.63 -1.55 1.17
N ASN A 141 29.69 -0.90 1.64
CA ASN A 141 29.63 0.52 1.99
C ASN A 141 29.53 1.35 0.71
N LEU A 142 28.66 2.36 0.71
CA LEU A 142 28.69 3.36 -0.36
C LEU A 142 29.82 4.37 -0.05
N GLU A 143 30.76 4.53 -0.98
CA GLU A 143 31.80 5.56 -0.86
C GLU A 143 31.14 6.95 -0.83
N SER A 144 31.64 7.81 0.07
CA SER A 144 31.22 9.19 0.37
C SER A 144 29.95 9.71 -0.35
N VAL A 145 28.83 9.75 0.37
CA VAL A 145 27.63 10.46 -0.08
C VAL A 145 27.75 11.94 0.27
N ASN A 146 27.75 12.83 -0.72
CA ASN A 146 27.52 14.25 -0.49
C ASN A 146 26.06 14.45 -0.10
N ASN A 147 25.83 14.65 1.19
CA ASN A 147 24.49 14.92 1.69
C ASN A 147 24.24 16.44 1.58
N GLU A 148 23.63 16.87 0.48
CA GLU A 148 23.36 18.30 0.22
C GLU A 148 22.32 18.92 1.17
N GLY A 149 21.79 18.15 2.13
CA GLY A 149 21.04 18.71 3.25
C GLY A 149 19.70 19.32 2.82
N TYR A 150 18.92 18.62 2.00
CA TYR A 150 17.56 19.06 1.67
C TYR A 150 16.69 19.17 2.92
N THR A 151 16.26 20.39 3.26
CA THR A 151 15.45 20.67 4.45
C THR A 151 14.10 21.28 4.05
N PRO A 152 12.99 20.54 4.17
CA PRO A 152 11.64 21.04 3.92
C PRO A 152 10.99 21.67 5.16
N GLU A 153 10.19 22.71 4.93
CA GLU A 153 9.29 23.31 5.93
C GLU A 153 8.03 22.45 6.06
N TYR A 154 8.11 21.36 6.83
CA TYR A 154 7.06 20.33 6.86
C TYR A 154 5.66 20.85 7.13
N ASP A 155 5.48 21.72 8.13
CA ASP A 155 4.15 22.15 8.56
C ASP A 155 3.38 22.87 7.44
N LYS A 156 4.09 23.52 6.50
CA LYS A 156 3.49 24.17 5.33
C LYS A 156 3.27 23.21 4.16
N LEU A 157 3.95 22.07 4.16
CA LEU A 157 4.01 21.13 3.04
C LEU A 157 3.27 19.81 3.35
N LYS A 158 2.77 19.63 4.56
CA LYS A 158 2.12 18.40 5.01
C LYS A 158 0.92 18.05 4.13
N VAL A 159 0.87 16.80 3.69
CA VAL A 159 -0.31 16.24 3.02
C VAL A 159 -1.20 15.60 4.07
N ASN A 160 -2.19 16.36 4.54
CA ASN A 160 -3.23 15.92 5.46
C ASN A 160 -4.58 15.74 4.73
N ARG A 161 -5.63 15.45 5.51
CA ARG A 161 -6.99 15.29 5.00
C ARG A 161 -7.45 16.55 4.29
N GLU A 162 -7.22 17.71 4.89
CA GLU A 162 -7.61 19.03 4.36
C GLU A 162 -6.92 19.30 3.02
N PHE A 163 -5.62 18.99 2.88
CA PHE A 163 -4.89 19.12 1.63
C PHE A 163 -5.52 18.30 0.49
N ILE A 164 -5.84 17.03 0.75
CA ILE A 164 -6.43 16.16 -0.29
C ILE A 164 -7.87 16.58 -0.60
N ALA A 165 -8.65 17.02 0.41
CA ALA A 165 -9.99 17.54 0.23
C ALA A 165 -10.01 18.79 -0.66
N GLU A 166 -9.14 19.77 -0.38
CA GLU A 166 -9.00 21.00 -1.15
C GLU A 166 -8.51 20.73 -2.58
N ARG A 167 -7.51 19.86 -2.74
CA ARG A 167 -7.01 19.45 -4.07
C ARG A 167 -8.12 18.85 -4.94
N ASN A 168 -9.03 18.09 -4.33
CA ASN A 168 -10.20 17.50 -5.01
C ASN A 168 -11.42 18.42 -5.05
N LYS A 169 -11.36 19.57 -4.38
CA LYS A 169 -12.47 20.53 -4.20
C LYS A 169 -13.71 19.85 -3.62
N LEU A 170 -13.54 19.02 -2.58
CA LEU A 170 -14.65 18.22 -2.02
C LEU A 170 -15.80 19.05 -1.44
N TYR A 171 -15.54 20.31 -1.08
CA TYR A 171 -16.57 21.29 -0.71
C TYR A 171 -17.55 21.61 -1.86
N LYS A 172 -17.16 21.37 -3.12
CA LYS A 172 -17.96 21.63 -4.33
C LYS A 172 -18.26 20.36 -5.12
N ARG A 173 -17.33 19.40 -5.16
CA ARG A 173 -17.42 18.15 -5.90
C ARG A 173 -17.57 17.00 -4.91
N GLN A 174 -18.70 16.30 -4.92
CA GLN A 174 -18.94 15.16 -4.04
C GLN A 174 -18.27 13.86 -4.53
N PHE A 175 -17.10 13.95 -5.16
CA PHE A 175 -16.34 12.83 -5.71
C PHE A 175 -14.85 13.18 -5.83
N PHE A 176 -13.99 12.14 -5.87
CA PHE A 176 -12.55 12.29 -6.06
C PHE A 176 -12.16 12.33 -7.55
N SER A 177 -11.09 13.06 -7.84
CA SER A 177 -10.55 13.19 -9.19
C SER A 177 -9.89 11.89 -9.69
N SER A 178 -9.41 11.05 -8.77
CA SER A 178 -8.76 9.78 -9.06
C SER A 178 -8.99 8.75 -7.93
N GLU A 179 -8.79 7.46 -8.23
CA GLU A 179 -8.78 6.39 -7.21
C GLU A 179 -7.60 6.53 -6.25
N SER A 180 -6.44 6.99 -6.74
CA SER A 180 -5.27 7.27 -5.90
C SER A 180 -5.55 8.37 -4.85
N ASP A 181 -6.30 9.42 -5.22
CA ASP A 181 -6.70 10.45 -4.26
C ASP A 181 -7.69 9.90 -3.22
N LEU A 182 -8.63 9.03 -3.64
CA LEU A 182 -9.56 8.35 -2.74
C LEU A 182 -8.83 7.43 -1.75
N GLU A 183 -7.91 6.58 -2.23
CA GLU A 183 -7.08 5.69 -1.41
C GLU A 183 -6.27 6.48 -0.38
N ALA A 184 -5.55 7.52 -0.84
CA ALA A 184 -4.76 8.37 0.05
C ALA A 184 -5.64 9.06 1.11
N PHE A 185 -6.82 9.54 0.73
CA PHE A 185 -7.76 10.17 1.67
C PHE A 185 -8.23 9.19 2.75
N ILE A 186 -8.61 7.97 2.37
CA ILE A 186 -9.02 6.92 3.30
C ILE A 186 -7.86 6.61 4.26
N ILE A 187 -6.67 6.30 3.74
CA ILE A 187 -5.49 5.99 4.57
C ILE A 187 -5.17 7.11 5.56
N ILE A 188 -5.20 8.37 5.13
CA ILE A 188 -4.95 9.51 6.02
C ILE A 188 -6.03 9.61 7.10
N CYS A 189 -7.30 9.41 6.75
CA CYS A 189 -8.39 9.45 7.71
C CYS A 189 -8.31 8.32 8.74
N LEU A 190 -7.86 7.12 8.34
CA LEU A 190 -7.77 5.98 9.25
C LEU A 190 -6.73 6.14 10.36
N LYS A 191 -5.81 7.11 10.22
CA LYS A 191 -4.85 7.48 11.27
C LYS A 191 -5.49 8.27 12.42
N ASN A 192 -6.66 8.87 12.20
CA ASN A 192 -7.41 9.58 13.22
C ASN A 192 -8.62 8.77 13.68
N GLN A 193 -8.46 8.03 14.79
CA GLN A 193 -9.49 7.17 15.36
C GLN A 193 -10.78 7.90 15.79
N LYS A 194 -10.76 9.23 15.86
CA LYS A 194 -11.94 10.05 16.22
C LYS A 194 -12.65 10.64 15.00
N GLY A 195 -12.14 10.43 13.79
CA GLY A 195 -12.71 11.01 12.58
C GLY A 195 -13.96 10.30 12.09
N ASP A 196 -14.88 11.04 11.45
CA ASP A 196 -16.15 10.49 10.93
C ASP A 196 -15.92 9.35 9.93
N THR A 197 -14.95 9.52 9.02
CA THR A 197 -14.55 8.48 8.06
C THR A 197 -14.08 7.20 8.75
N TYR A 198 -13.27 7.32 9.80
CA TYR A 198 -12.78 6.17 10.58
C TYR A 198 -13.96 5.46 11.25
N ASN A 199 -14.80 6.20 11.96
CA ASN A 199 -15.94 5.64 12.69
C ASN A 199 -16.91 4.95 11.74
N SER A 200 -17.19 5.58 10.60
CA SER A 200 -18.07 5.02 9.58
C SER A 200 -17.53 3.71 9.01
N LEU A 201 -16.25 3.63 8.62
CA LEU A 201 -15.67 2.39 8.11
C LEU A 201 -15.58 1.31 9.20
N ASN A 202 -15.15 1.69 10.41
CA ASN A 202 -15.04 0.78 11.56
C ASN A 202 -16.39 0.13 11.88
N ASN A 203 -17.48 0.88 11.82
CA ASN A 203 -18.82 0.34 12.02
C ASN A 203 -19.22 -0.67 10.94
N ILE A 204 -18.83 -0.45 9.67
CA ILE A 204 -19.08 -1.42 8.59
C ILE A 204 -18.25 -2.69 8.79
N LEU A 205 -16.97 -2.57 9.16
CA LEU A 205 -16.11 -3.74 9.34
C LEU A 205 -16.54 -4.59 10.56
N ASN A 206 -17.04 -3.95 11.61
CA ASN A 206 -17.49 -4.59 12.85
C ASN A 206 -18.77 -5.43 12.74
N ILE A 207 -19.33 -5.62 11.54
CA ILE A 207 -20.34 -6.66 11.29
C ILE A 207 -19.78 -8.06 11.55
N HIS A 208 -18.45 -8.23 11.43
CA HIS A 208 -17.73 -9.45 11.75
C HIS A 208 -17.08 -9.32 13.12
N SER A 209 -17.10 -10.40 13.90
CA SER A 209 -16.53 -10.40 15.26
C SER A 209 -15.03 -10.10 15.24
N ARG A 210 -14.56 -9.29 16.21
CA ARG A 210 -13.14 -8.93 16.39
C ARG A 210 -12.53 -8.29 15.13
N ASN A 211 -13.29 -7.47 14.43
CA ASN A 211 -12.86 -6.80 13.20
C ASN A 211 -12.59 -5.30 13.39
N GLU A 212 -12.29 -4.87 14.62
CA GLU A 212 -12.08 -3.46 14.90
C GLU A 212 -10.77 -2.94 14.28
N ILE A 213 -10.82 -1.74 13.69
CA ILE A 213 -9.67 -1.14 13.00
C ILE A 213 -8.53 -0.82 13.97
N ASN A 214 -8.84 -0.45 15.22
CA ASN A 214 -7.85 -0.11 16.25
C ASN A 214 -6.90 -1.26 16.61
N TYR A 215 -7.32 -2.51 16.41
CA TYR A 215 -6.51 -3.71 16.62
C TYR A 215 -5.96 -4.30 15.32
N SER A 216 -6.10 -3.57 14.21
CA SER A 216 -5.73 -4.03 12.89
C SER A 216 -4.49 -3.33 12.35
N THR A 217 -3.73 -4.04 11.53
CA THR A 217 -2.67 -3.45 10.73
C THR A 217 -3.23 -3.05 9.38
N ILE A 218 -3.03 -1.78 9.04
CA ILE A 218 -3.44 -1.19 7.77
C ILE A 218 -2.24 -1.17 6.83
N TYR A 219 -2.44 -1.71 5.64
CA TYR A 219 -1.51 -1.70 4.52
C TYR A 219 -2.17 -1.05 3.31
N ASN A 220 -1.36 -0.46 2.46
CA ASN A 220 -1.74 -0.05 1.11
C ASN A 220 -0.64 -0.53 0.15
N GLN A 221 -1.01 -0.79 -1.10
CA GLN A 221 -0.11 -1.45 -2.07
C GLN A 221 0.42 -2.81 -1.57
N PHE A 222 -0.40 -3.54 -0.81
CA PHE A 222 -0.04 -4.88 -0.33
C PHE A 222 -0.31 -5.91 -1.43
N ILE A 223 0.62 -6.82 -1.64
CA ILE A 223 0.58 -7.76 -2.77
C ILE A 223 0.33 -9.15 -2.23
N PHE A 224 -0.77 -9.76 -2.63
CA PHE A 224 -1.05 -11.17 -2.34
C PHE A 224 -0.32 -12.04 -3.37
N GLY A 225 0.58 -12.90 -2.89
CA GLY A 225 1.43 -13.70 -3.77
C GLY A 225 2.47 -12.85 -4.49
N ASN A 226 2.53 -12.95 -5.83
CA ASN A 226 3.65 -12.39 -6.60
C ASN A 226 3.29 -11.21 -7.53
N ALA A 227 2.00 -10.86 -7.70
CA ALA A 227 1.61 -9.75 -8.55
C ALA A 227 0.27 -9.14 -8.12
N TYR A 228 0.07 -7.87 -8.46
CA TYR A 228 -1.12 -7.05 -8.20
C TYR A 228 -1.24 -6.53 -6.76
N PRO A 229 -0.96 -5.24 -6.53
CA PRO A 229 -1.24 -4.62 -5.25
C PRO A 229 -2.75 -4.48 -5.06
N SER A 230 -3.25 -4.82 -3.87
CA SER A 230 -4.55 -4.37 -3.40
C SER A 230 -4.45 -2.93 -2.93
N ASP A 231 -5.53 -2.17 -3.16
CA ASP A 231 -5.59 -0.75 -2.79
C ASP A 231 -5.39 -0.58 -1.28
N ILE A 232 -6.23 -1.21 -0.45
CA ILE A 232 -6.12 -1.19 1.01
C ILE A 232 -6.36 -2.57 1.58
N VAL A 233 -5.49 -3.00 2.50
CA VAL A 233 -5.68 -4.22 3.28
C VAL A 233 -5.68 -3.87 4.76
N ILE A 234 -6.72 -4.27 5.48
CA ILE A 234 -6.85 -4.08 6.92
C ILE A 234 -6.99 -5.47 7.52
N PHE A 235 -5.98 -5.95 8.25
CA PHE A 235 -6.07 -7.26 8.87
C PHE A 235 -5.60 -7.28 10.32
N ASN A 236 -6.19 -8.19 11.08
CA ASN A 236 -5.81 -8.54 12.44
C ASN A 236 -5.70 -10.06 12.57
N GLU A 237 -5.68 -10.58 13.79
CA GLU A 237 -5.58 -12.01 14.03
C GLU A 237 -6.80 -12.81 13.53
N ALA A 238 -7.99 -12.20 13.54
CA ALA A 238 -9.24 -12.86 13.21
C ALA A 238 -9.68 -12.64 11.74
N ASN A 239 -9.41 -11.45 11.19
CA ASN A 239 -9.97 -10.98 9.93
C ASN A 239 -8.91 -10.44 8.98
N THR A 240 -9.07 -10.71 7.69
CA THR A 240 -8.39 -10.00 6.59
C THR A 240 -9.42 -9.31 5.72
N ASN A 241 -9.42 -7.99 5.73
CA ASN A 241 -10.29 -7.16 4.92
C ASN A 241 -9.49 -6.60 3.75
N ILE A 242 -9.93 -6.92 2.53
CA ILE A 242 -9.32 -6.47 1.29
C ILE A 242 -10.30 -5.51 0.64
N LEU A 243 -9.89 -4.25 0.52
CA LEU A 243 -10.71 -3.18 0.01
C LEU A 243 -10.18 -2.81 -1.38
N GLU A 244 -11.01 -2.97 -2.40
CA GLU A 244 -10.76 -2.48 -3.75
C GLU A 244 -11.66 -1.28 -4.00
N LEU A 245 -11.08 -0.21 -4.54
CA LEU A 245 -11.73 1.08 -4.66
C LEU A 245 -12.16 1.32 -6.09
N LYS A 246 -13.32 1.96 -6.26
CA LYS A 246 -13.79 2.51 -7.52
C LYS A 246 -14.26 3.94 -7.28
N ARG A 247 -13.63 4.91 -7.96
CA ARG A 247 -13.92 6.34 -7.73
C ARG A 247 -15.32 6.78 -8.19
N THR A 248 -15.98 5.96 -9.00
CA THR A 248 -17.28 6.24 -9.62
C THR A 248 -18.32 5.23 -9.13
N ARG A 249 -19.55 5.41 -9.63
CA ARG A 249 -20.61 4.42 -9.49
C ARG A 249 -20.24 3.18 -10.28
N LEU A 250 -20.90 2.06 -9.98
CA LEU A 250 -20.74 0.84 -10.76
C LEU A 250 -21.30 1.03 -12.16
N GLU A 251 -20.49 0.73 -13.17
CA GLU A 251 -20.87 0.78 -14.58
C GLU A 251 -20.57 -0.56 -15.24
N LYS A 252 -21.28 -0.90 -16.33
CA LYS A 252 -21.19 -2.23 -16.96
C LYS A 252 -19.82 -2.51 -17.58
N ASP A 253 -19.15 -1.47 -18.06
CA ASP A 253 -17.79 -1.54 -18.60
C ASP A 253 -16.74 -1.92 -17.54
N MET A 254 -17.07 -1.77 -16.25
CA MET A 254 -16.20 -2.19 -15.14
C MET A 254 -16.27 -3.69 -14.85
N ILE A 255 -17.26 -4.42 -15.39
CA ILE A 255 -17.46 -5.84 -15.13
C ILE A 255 -16.18 -6.66 -15.33
N PRO A 256 -15.46 -6.57 -16.47
CA PRO A 256 -14.27 -7.40 -16.68
C PRO A 256 -13.16 -7.12 -15.67
N THR A 257 -13.02 -5.87 -15.24
CA THR A 257 -12.01 -5.46 -14.25
C THR A 257 -12.34 -6.00 -12.87
N ILE A 258 -13.59 -5.83 -12.42
CA ILE A 258 -14.04 -6.27 -11.10
C ILE A 258 -14.05 -7.81 -11.02
N GLU A 259 -14.47 -8.50 -12.08
CA GLU A 259 -14.37 -9.96 -12.14
C GLU A 259 -12.93 -10.45 -11.99
N LYS A 260 -11.99 -9.78 -12.66
CA LYS A 260 -10.56 -10.09 -12.52
C LYS A 260 -10.07 -9.84 -11.09
N GLU A 261 -10.52 -8.78 -10.43
CA GLU A 261 -10.24 -8.49 -9.01
C GLU A 261 -10.81 -9.56 -8.08
N ILE A 262 -12.05 -10.01 -8.31
CA ILE A 262 -12.68 -11.10 -7.56
C ILE A 262 -11.88 -12.40 -7.72
N VAL A 263 -11.54 -12.79 -8.95
CA VAL A 263 -10.76 -14.02 -9.20
C VAL A 263 -9.38 -13.94 -8.55
N LYS A 264 -8.72 -12.79 -8.65
CA LYS A 264 -7.45 -12.53 -7.97
C LYS A 264 -7.59 -12.71 -6.46
N TYR A 265 -8.58 -12.08 -5.84
CA TYR A 265 -8.83 -12.18 -4.42
C TYR A 265 -9.08 -13.64 -4.01
N CYS A 266 -9.99 -14.33 -4.70
CA CYS A 266 -10.38 -15.71 -4.41
C CYS A 266 -9.23 -16.70 -4.61
N THR A 267 -8.19 -16.34 -5.36
CA THR A 267 -7.06 -17.23 -5.66
C THR A 267 -5.83 -16.86 -4.84
N TYR A 268 -5.33 -15.63 -4.94
CA TYR A 268 -4.02 -15.25 -4.41
C TYR A 268 -4.02 -15.08 -2.90
N CYS A 269 -5.10 -14.59 -2.31
CA CYS A 269 -5.14 -14.35 -0.86
C CYS A 269 -5.08 -15.66 -0.08
N LEU A 270 -5.67 -16.73 -0.61
CA LEU A 270 -5.78 -18.02 0.09
C LEU A 270 -4.43 -18.69 0.28
N TYR A 271 -3.53 -18.45 -0.66
CA TYR A 271 -2.21 -19.07 -0.72
C TYR A 271 -1.10 -18.04 -0.44
N SER A 272 -1.45 -16.89 0.15
CA SER A 272 -0.45 -15.87 0.43
C SER A 272 0.31 -16.20 1.71
N ASP A 273 1.56 -16.60 1.56
CA ASP A 273 2.53 -16.78 2.66
C ASP A 273 2.81 -15.49 3.46
N ARG A 274 2.29 -14.34 2.99
CA ARG A 274 2.45 -13.03 3.61
C ARG A 274 1.36 -12.73 4.64
N LEU A 275 0.28 -13.52 4.66
CA LEU A 275 -0.75 -13.47 5.69
C LEU A 275 -0.33 -14.34 6.88
N LYS A 276 -0.66 -13.90 8.10
CA LYS A 276 -0.39 -14.70 9.31
C LYS A 276 -1.29 -15.94 9.31
N THR A 277 -0.74 -17.11 9.69
CA THR A 277 -1.30 -18.45 9.44
C THR A 277 -2.61 -18.83 10.17
N ASN A 278 -3.29 -17.89 10.85
CA ASN A 278 -4.43 -18.20 11.73
C ASN A 278 -5.71 -17.40 11.44
N GLN A 279 -5.81 -16.76 10.28
CA GLN A 279 -6.97 -15.91 9.98
C GLN A 279 -8.22 -16.76 9.73
N THR A 280 -9.30 -16.42 10.44
CA THR A 280 -10.55 -17.19 10.41
C THR A 280 -11.56 -16.70 9.37
N GLN A 281 -11.42 -15.44 8.94
CA GLN A 281 -12.34 -14.74 8.05
C GLN A 281 -11.56 -13.90 7.04
N ILE A 282 -11.89 -14.03 5.76
CA ILE A 282 -11.38 -13.13 4.71
C ILE A 282 -12.58 -12.42 4.08
N ASN A 283 -12.50 -11.09 3.97
CA ASN A 283 -13.57 -10.24 3.48
C ASN A 283 -13.08 -9.45 2.26
N PHE A 284 -13.78 -9.56 1.14
CA PHE A 284 -13.60 -8.72 -0.03
C PHE A 284 -14.64 -7.59 -0.01
N PHE A 285 -14.16 -6.36 0.07
CA PHE A 285 -15.00 -5.16 0.06
C PHE A 285 -14.75 -4.36 -1.21
N LEU A 286 -15.78 -4.23 -2.04
CA LEU A 286 -15.74 -3.35 -3.20
C LEU A 286 -16.35 -2.00 -2.81
N LEU A 287 -15.52 -0.97 -2.71
CA LEU A 287 -15.93 0.38 -2.34
C LEU A 287 -16.25 1.20 -3.58
N VAL A 288 -17.48 1.70 -3.68
CA VAL A 288 -17.99 2.40 -4.86
C VAL A 288 -18.70 3.70 -4.48
N LEU A 289 -18.73 4.67 -5.38
CA LEU A 289 -19.52 5.88 -5.16
C LEU A 289 -21.01 5.50 -5.10
N LYS A 290 -21.72 6.02 -4.09
CA LYS A 290 -23.14 5.75 -3.81
C LYS A 290 -24.02 5.81 -5.06
N ASP A 291 -24.73 4.71 -5.32
CA ASP A 291 -25.66 4.54 -6.42
C ASP A 291 -26.86 3.65 -6.01
N LYS A 292 -27.97 4.32 -5.69
CA LYS A 292 -29.21 3.66 -5.24
C LYS A 292 -29.86 2.78 -6.32
N ASN A 293 -29.52 2.95 -7.59
CA ASN A 293 -30.30 2.37 -8.70
C ASN A 293 -29.68 1.10 -9.31
N ASN A 294 -28.50 0.66 -8.84
CA ASN A 294 -27.76 -0.41 -9.52
C ASN A 294 -27.85 -1.79 -8.85
N ILE A 295 -29.02 -2.12 -8.29
CA ILE A 295 -29.27 -3.39 -7.57
C ILE A 295 -28.91 -4.62 -8.41
N ARG A 296 -29.24 -4.60 -9.71
CA ARG A 296 -28.96 -5.74 -10.61
C ARG A 296 -27.47 -6.01 -10.78
N LEU A 297 -26.66 -4.96 -10.92
CA LEU A 297 -25.22 -5.12 -11.11
C LEU A 297 -24.52 -5.52 -9.81
N LYS A 298 -25.01 -5.01 -8.66
CA LYS A 298 -24.53 -5.44 -7.34
C LYS A 298 -24.74 -6.93 -7.13
N LYS A 299 -25.97 -7.40 -7.37
CA LYS A 299 -26.32 -8.83 -7.31
C LYS A 299 -25.49 -9.67 -8.28
N TYR A 300 -25.21 -9.16 -9.47
CA TYR A 300 -24.35 -9.84 -10.43
C TYR A 300 -22.96 -10.14 -9.84
N PHE A 301 -22.31 -9.16 -9.20
CA PHE A 301 -20.99 -9.36 -8.60
C PHE A 301 -21.02 -10.29 -7.39
N GLU A 302 -22.09 -10.24 -6.59
CA GLU A 302 -22.32 -11.20 -5.50
C GLU A 302 -22.43 -12.63 -6.04
N ASP A 303 -23.26 -12.85 -7.06
CA ASP A 303 -23.43 -14.15 -7.70
C ASP A 303 -22.12 -14.63 -8.36
N TYR A 304 -21.36 -13.73 -8.98
CA TYR A 304 -20.06 -14.03 -9.57
C TYR A 304 -19.06 -14.46 -8.50
N PHE A 305 -18.95 -13.71 -7.40
CA PHE A 305 -18.08 -14.05 -6.27
C PHE A 305 -18.40 -15.44 -5.70
N GLN A 306 -19.69 -15.73 -5.45
CA GLN A 306 -20.11 -17.03 -4.91
C GLN A 306 -19.72 -18.20 -5.84
N LYS A 307 -19.86 -18.01 -7.15
CA LYS A 307 -19.39 -19.00 -8.14
C LYS A 307 -17.87 -19.15 -8.13
N SER A 308 -17.14 -18.04 -8.08
CA SER A 308 -15.67 -18.05 -8.06
C SER A 308 -15.13 -18.74 -6.82
N ILE A 309 -15.66 -18.45 -5.63
CA ILE A 309 -15.13 -19.02 -4.39
C ILE A 309 -15.44 -20.52 -4.25
N ALA A 310 -16.62 -20.96 -4.71
CA ALA A 310 -17.00 -22.38 -4.74
C ALA A 310 -16.04 -23.23 -5.58
N ASN A 311 -15.41 -22.65 -6.60
CA ASN A 311 -14.44 -23.35 -7.44
C ASN A 311 -13.05 -23.50 -6.80
N VAL A 312 -12.72 -22.67 -5.80
CA VAL A 312 -11.35 -22.58 -5.26
C VAL A 312 -11.25 -23.11 -3.82
N SER A 313 -12.32 -23.06 -3.04
CA SER A 313 -12.25 -23.32 -1.60
C SER A 313 -13.05 -24.54 -1.14
N LYS A 314 -12.42 -25.41 -0.34
CA LYS A 314 -13.07 -26.32 0.60
C LYS A 314 -13.09 -25.81 2.05
N PHE A 315 -12.38 -24.72 2.38
CA PHE A 315 -12.19 -24.21 3.75
C PHE A 315 -11.90 -22.69 3.80
N ASN A 316 -12.35 -22.07 4.91
CA ASN A 316 -12.40 -20.64 5.32
C ASN A 316 -13.72 -19.92 5.05
N LYS A 317 -14.09 -19.00 5.96
CA LYS A 317 -15.26 -18.14 5.82
C LYS A 317 -14.90 -16.93 4.96
N TYR A 318 -15.50 -16.85 3.79
CA TYR A 318 -15.32 -15.75 2.85
C TYR A 318 -16.57 -14.88 2.80
N ASN A 319 -16.36 -13.59 2.68
CA ASN A 319 -17.45 -12.66 2.44
C ASN A 319 -17.11 -11.74 1.28
N PHE A 320 -18.13 -11.40 0.49
CA PHE A 320 -18.09 -10.30 -0.44
C PHE A 320 -19.14 -9.27 -0.04
N MET A 321 -18.77 -8.00 -0.06
CA MET A 321 -19.69 -6.92 0.22
C MET A 321 -19.35 -5.69 -0.61
N ILE A 322 -20.39 -5.07 -1.15
CA ILE A 322 -20.28 -3.77 -1.81
C ILE A 322 -20.58 -2.70 -0.78
N ILE A 323 -19.59 -1.85 -0.51
CA ILE A 323 -19.71 -0.70 0.38
C ILE A 323 -19.87 0.54 -0.48
N GLU A 324 -20.93 1.29 -0.25
CA GLU A 324 -21.10 2.58 -0.90
C GLU A 324 -20.45 3.68 -0.07
N TYR A 325 -19.77 4.62 -0.73
CA TYR A 325 -19.29 5.84 -0.10
C TYR A 325 -19.93 7.09 -0.69
N TYR A 326 -20.00 8.15 0.11
CA TYR A 326 -20.45 9.47 -0.31
C TYR A 326 -19.72 10.56 0.47
N ILE A 327 -19.74 11.79 -0.06
CA ILE A 327 -19.12 12.95 0.58
C ILE A 327 -20.19 13.84 1.21
N GLU A 328 -20.05 14.11 2.50
CA GLU A 328 -20.91 15.02 3.26
C GLU A 328 -20.04 15.90 4.17
N ASN A 329 -20.20 17.22 4.10
CA ASN A 329 -19.39 18.17 4.89
C ASN A 329 -17.87 17.94 4.78
N GLN A 330 -17.40 17.57 3.58
CA GLN A 330 -16.01 17.18 3.27
C GLN A 330 -15.51 15.90 3.98
N ASN A 331 -16.38 15.18 4.69
CA ASN A 331 -16.12 13.85 5.20
C ASN A 331 -16.50 12.79 4.17
N LEU A 332 -15.76 11.68 4.18
CA LEU A 332 -16.09 10.50 3.40
C LEU A 332 -16.80 9.50 4.32
N LEU A 333 -18.05 9.21 4.02
CA LEU A 333 -18.89 8.33 4.81
C LEU A 333 -19.23 7.08 4.01
N PHE A 334 -19.43 5.97 4.72
CA PHE A 334 -19.72 4.65 4.17
C PHE A 334 -21.10 4.18 4.61
N CYS A 335 -21.78 3.45 3.73
CA CYS A 335 -22.99 2.71 4.05
C CYS A 335 -22.99 1.34 3.35
N MET A 336 -23.58 0.35 4.01
CA MET A 336 -23.84 -0.96 3.40
C MET A 336 -24.99 -0.84 2.39
N THR A 337 -24.93 -1.66 1.35
CA THR A 337 -26.05 -1.84 0.43
C THR A 337 -26.95 -2.99 0.86
#